data_AF-A0A534ZG08-F1
#
_entry.id   AF-A0A534ZG08-F1
#
_cell.length_a   1.000
_cell.length_b   1.000
_cell.length_c   1.000
_cell.angle_alpha   90.00
_cell.angle_beta   90.00
_cell.angle_gamma   90.00
#
_symmetry.space_group_name_H-M   'P 1'
#
loop_
_entity.id
_entity.type
_entity.pdbx_description
1 polymer ?
#
loop_
_entity_poly.entity_id
_entity_poly.type
_entity_poly.pdbx_seq_one_letter_code
_entity_poly.pdbx_strand_id
1 'polypeptide(L)' 'GSDLAGVDGVAEVYTVTGEWDFIAVARVREHDDLAKVVTQHLTKLTDIERTQTMVAFQQFSAHDLEAMFGLGLESKKAE' A
#
# COMPACT_ATOMS: atom_id res chain seq x y z
N GLY A 1 -1.03 11.66 -11.36
CA GLY A 1 -0.11 10.57 -11.76
C GLY A 1 1.34 10.95 -11.56
N SER A 2 1.93 11.72 -12.49
CA SER A 2 3.34 12.14 -12.45
C SER A 2 3.73 12.84 -11.14
N ASP A 3 2.84 13.68 -10.60
CA ASP A 3 3.13 14.44 -9.38
C ASP A 3 3.16 13.57 -8.12
N LEU A 4 2.48 12.41 -8.09
CA LEU A 4 2.59 11.46 -6.98
C LEU A 4 3.91 10.69 -7.02
N ALA A 5 4.40 10.34 -8.22
CA ALA A 5 5.62 9.57 -8.38
C ALA A 5 6.88 10.39 -8.05
N GLY A 6 6.80 11.72 -8.10
CA GLY A 6 7.88 12.63 -7.71
C GLY A 6 7.96 12.93 -6.21
N VAL A 7 7.06 12.39 -5.38
CA VAL A 7 7.04 12.63 -3.94
C VAL A 7 8.10 11.80 -3.25
N ASP A 8 8.94 12.45 -2.45
CA ASP A 8 9.96 11.77 -1.66
C ASP A 8 9.31 10.82 -0.64
N GLY A 9 9.79 9.57 -0.60
CA GLY A 9 9.17 8.50 0.18
C GLY A 9 8.07 7.69 -0.54
N VAL A 10 7.63 8.09 -1.74
CA VAL A 10 6.80 7.24 -2.61
C VAL A 10 7.71 6.33 -3.42
N ALA A 11 7.61 5.02 -3.18
CA ALA A 11 8.40 4.04 -3.90
C ALA A 11 7.78 3.70 -5.26
N GLU A 12 6.44 3.62 -5.31
CA GLU A 12 5.73 3.08 -6.46
C GLU A 12 4.36 3.77 -6.58
N VAL A 13 3.90 4.00 -7.82
CA VAL A 13 2.56 4.52 -8.10
C VAL A 13 1.94 3.70 -9.21
N TYR A 14 0.71 3.26 -8.99
CA TYR A 14 -0.05 2.41 -9.90
C TYR A 14 -1.37 3.09 -10.24
N THR A 15 -1.76 2.99 -11.51
CA THR A 15 -3.17 3.17 -11.90
C THR A 15 -3.89 1.86 -11.69
N VAL A 16 -5.06 1.90 -11.06
CA VAL A 16 -5.84 0.69 -10.80
C VAL A 16 -7.26 0.82 -11.32
N THR A 17 -7.88 -0.31 -11.62
CA THR A 17 -9.31 -0.38 -11.89
C THR A 17 -10.05 -0.53 -10.56
N GLY A 18 -11.14 0.19 -10.35
CA GLY A 18 -11.97 0.05 -9.14
C GLY A 18 -12.48 1.40 -8.64
N GLU A 19 -12.65 1.51 -7.32
CA GLU A 19 -13.14 2.74 -6.67
C GLU A 19 -12.11 3.88 -6.68
N TRP A 20 -10.83 3.55 -6.83
CA TRP A 20 -9.73 4.52 -6.81
C TRP A 20 -9.00 4.53 -8.14
N ASP A 21 -8.58 5.71 -8.61
CA ASP A 21 -7.80 5.83 -9.84
C ASP A 21 -6.33 5.48 -9.65
N PHE A 22 -5.78 5.78 -8.47
CA PHE A 22 -4.36 5.62 -8.15
C PHE A 22 -4.13 4.97 -6.79
N ILE A 23 -3.09 4.13 -6.73
CA ILE A 23 -2.50 3.64 -5.49
C ILE A 23 -1.03 4.05 -5.46
N ALA A 24 -0.62 4.73 -4.40
CA ALA A 24 0.78 5.03 -4.14
C ALA A 24 1.29 4.20 -2.95
N VAL A 25 2.42 3.54 -3.14
CA VAL A 25 3.11 2.77 -2.10
C VAL A 25 4.21 3.66 -1.53
N ALA A 26 4.00 4.15 -0.32
CA ALA A 26 5.02 4.89 0.41
C ALA A 26 5.88 3.93 1.25
N ARG A 27 7.20 4.11 1.21
CA ARG A 27 8.16 3.38 2.05
C ARG A 27 8.94 4.42 2.85
N VAL A 28 8.68 4.45 4.16
CA VAL A 28 9.31 5.39 5.09
C VAL A 28 10.09 4.63 6.17
N ARG A 29 11.12 5.25 6.73
CA ARG A 29 11.93 4.64 7.79
C ARG A 29 11.21 4.69 9.14
N GLU A 30 10.53 5.81 9.41
CA GLU A 30 9.80 6.05 10.66
C GLU A 30 8.34 6.37 10.39
N HIS A 31 7.45 6.03 11.33
CA HIS A 31 6.02 6.27 11.18
C HIS A 31 5.68 7.77 11.02
N ASP A 32 6.41 8.64 11.72
CA ASP A 32 6.20 10.10 11.64
C ASP A 32 6.54 10.67 10.25
N ASP A 33 7.39 9.99 9.48
CA ASP A 33 7.67 10.38 8.10
C ASP A 33 6.50 10.08 7.17
N LEU A 34 5.65 9.08 7.48
CA LEU A 34 4.43 8.81 6.71
C LEU A 34 3.47 10.01 6.77
N ALA A 35 3.33 10.61 7.96
CA ALA A 35 2.49 11.79 8.13
C ALA A 35 2.98 12.97 7.28
N LYS A 36 4.30 13.12 7.11
CA LYS A 36 4.88 14.14 6.22
C LYS A 36 4.54 13.85 4.75
N VAL A 37 4.74 12.61 4.29
CA VAL A 37 4.41 12.20 2.91
C VAL A 37 2.94 12.50 2.59
N VAL A 38 2.03 12.11 3.49
CA VAL A 38 0.59 12.30 3.26
C VAL A 38 0.19 13.78 3.35
N THR A 39 0.55 14.44 4.46
CA THR A 39 0.04 15.79 4.76
C THR A 39 0.70 16.88 3.93
N GLN A 40 2.00 16.74 3.61
CA GLN A 40 2.73 17.80 2.91
C GLN A 40 2.62 17.71 1.39
N HIS A 41 2.28 16.55 0.83
CA HIS A 41 2.28 16.34 -0.61
C HIS A 41 0.90 16.00 -1.17
N LEU A 42 0.14 15.06 -0.59
CA LEU A 42 -1.16 14.69 -1.14
C LEU A 42 -2.20 15.81 -0.98
N THR A 43 -2.21 16.51 0.16
CA THR A 43 -3.17 17.61 0.41
C THR A 43 -2.96 18.84 -0.49
N LYS A 44 -1.78 18.96 -1.12
CA LYS A 44 -1.47 20.08 -2.02
C LYS A 44 -1.86 19.81 -3.47
N LEU A 45 -2.23 18.58 -3.80
CA LEU A 45 -2.65 18.22 -5.14
C LEU A 45 -4.13 18.57 -5.29
N THR A 46 -4.39 19.65 -6.01
CA THR A 46 -5.72 20.23 -6.20
C THR A 46 -6.71 19.27 -6.89
N ASP A 47 -6.19 18.29 -7.62
CA ASP A 47 -6.99 17.33 -8.40
C ASP A 47 -7.33 16.05 -7.61
N ILE A 48 -6.96 15.96 -6.33
CA ILE A 48 -7.31 14.83 -5.47
C ILE A 48 -8.61 15.12 -4.73
N GLU A 49 -9.70 14.49 -5.17
CA GLU A 49 -11.01 14.64 -4.51
C GLU A 49 -11.08 13.92 -3.16
N ARG A 50 -10.45 12.74 -3.06
CA ARG A 50 -10.52 11.89 -1.87
C ARG A 50 -9.22 11.10 -1.72
N THR A 51 -8.82 10.85 -0.46
CA THR A 51 -7.65 10.04 -0.14
C THR A 51 -7.97 9.10 1.01
N GLN A 52 -7.45 7.88 0.93
CA GLN A 52 -7.47 6.92 2.02
C GLN A 52 -6.04 6.43 2.27
N THR A 53 -5.56 6.54 3.51
CA THR A 53 -4.24 6.04 3.90
C THR A 53 -4.39 4.70 4.59
N MET A 54 -3.71 3.68 4.07
CA MET A 54 -3.69 2.33 4.64
C MET A 54 -2.28 2.04 5.16
N VAL A 55 -2.14 1.91 6.47
CA VAL A 55 -0.85 1.61 7.10
C VAL A 55 -0.67 0.10 7.18
N ALA A 56 0.38 -0.42 6.55
CA ALA A 56 0.74 -1.84 6.66
C ALA A 56 1.40 -2.09 8.03
N PHE A 57 0.75 -2.89 8.87
CA PHE A 57 1.29 -3.27 10.19
C PHE A 57 2.17 -4.52 10.14
N GLN A 58 1.95 -5.38 9.14
CA GLN A 58 2.70 -6.60 8.90
C GLN A 58 2.86 -6.77 7.38
N GLN A 59 4.06 -7.14 6.93
CA GLN A 59 4.34 -7.47 5.54
C GLN A 59 4.58 -8.96 5.44
N PHE A 60 3.78 -9.66 4.64
CA PHE A 60 4.02 -11.06 4.32
C PHE A 60 4.83 -11.13 3.03
N SER A 61 5.95 -11.87 3.07
CA SER A 61 6.71 -12.13 1.85
C SER A 61 5.98 -13.13 0.96
N ALA A 62 6.35 -13.22 -0.33
CA ALA A 62 5.79 -14.22 -1.24
C ALA A 62 5.96 -15.66 -0.71
N HIS A 63 7.08 -15.94 -0.03
CA HIS A 63 7.34 -17.21 0.64
C HIS A 63 6.39 -17.45 1.83
N ASP A 64 6.12 -16.42 2.64
CA ASP A 64 5.19 -16.54 3.77
C ASP A 64 3.75 -16.72 3.30
N LEU A 65 3.39 -16.09 2.18
CA LEU A 65 2.08 -16.28 1.55
C LEU A 65 1.92 -17.72 1.04
N GLU A 66 2.92 -18.28 0.37
CA GLU A 66 2.88 -19.68 -0.11
C GLU A 66 2.71 -20.66 1.06
N ALA A 67 3.39 -20.43 2.18
CA ALA A 67 3.19 -21.22 3.41
C ALA A 67 1.77 -21.08 3.99
N MET A 68 1.19 -19.87 3.99
CA MET A 68 -0.18 -19.66 4.48
C MET A 68 -1.25 -20.29 3.58
N PHE A 69 -1.05 -20.31 2.25
CA PHE A 69 -1.95 -20.99 1.31
C PHE A 69 -1.74 -22.52 1.32
N GLY A 70 -0.54 -23.01 1.62
CA GLY A 70 -0.23 -24.44 1.78
C GLY A 70 -0.93 -25.09 2.97
N LEU A 71 -1.07 -24.35 4.08
CA LEU A 71 -1.73 -24.84 5.30
C LEU A 71 -3.26 -25.00 5.16
N GLY A 72 -3.86 -24.54 4.06
CA GLY A 72 -5.29 -24.65 3.78
C GLY A 72 -5.74 -25.95 3.10
N LEU A 73 -4.82 -26.78 2.58
CA LEU A 73 -5.15 -27.98 1.79
C LEU A 73 -5.03 -29.30 2.56
N GLU A 74 -4.45 -29.30 3.77
CA GLU A 74 -4.19 -30.53 4.53
C GLU A 74 -5.22 -30.82 5.65
N SER A 75 -6.15 -29.90 5.93
CA SER A 75 -7.17 -30.09 6.98
C SER A 75 -8.43 -30.83 6.51
N LYS A 76 -8.40 -31.49 5.35
CA LYS A 76 -9.47 -32.40 4.92
C LYS A 76 -8.97 -33.84 4.75
N LYS A 77 -8.50 -34.45 5.83
CA LYS A 77 -8.57 -35.91 6.00
C LYS A 77 -8.54 -36.31 7.48
N ALA A 78 -9.42 -37.25 7.82
CA ALA A 78 -9.79 -37.79 9.13
C ALA A 78 -10.80 -36.91 9.89
N GLU A 79 -12.01 -37.36 10.22
CA GLU A 79 -12.73 -38.64 10.07
C GLU A 79 -14.23 -38.33 10.12
#